data_AF-A0A0W0YDQ3-F1
#
_entry.id   AF-A0A0W0YDQ3-F1
#
_cell.length_a   1.000
_cell.length_b   1.000
_cell.length_c   1.000
_cell.angle_alpha   90.00
_cell.angle_beta   90.00
_cell.angle_gamma   90.00
#
_symmetry.space_group_name_H-M   'P 1'
#
loop_
_entity.id
_entity.type
_entity.pdbx_description
1 polymer ?
#
loop_
_entity_poly.entity_id
_entity_poly.type
_entity_poly.pdbx_seq_one_letter_code
_entity_poly.pdbx_strand_id
1 'polypeptide(L)'
;MAGGFAETAHWRDSARSARFFIVDARAAFPLFLFLMHIRIWTGIFVLVSAVLFGIIEHYGFTVPVFLRWIRSFLAGSLKSSQPWWR
;
A
#
# COMPACT_ATOMS: atom_id res chain seq x y z
N MET A 1 23.97 -25.98 19.42
CA MET A 1 23.07 -25.09 20.17
C MET A 1 21.94 -24.71 19.24
N ALA A 2 20.72 -25.18 19.48
CA ALA A 2 19.57 -24.71 18.72
C ALA A 2 19.34 -23.25 19.13
N GLY A 3 19.66 -22.30 18.26
CA GLY A 3 19.49 -20.87 18.54
C GLY A 3 18.01 -20.57 18.74
N GLY A 4 17.61 -20.32 20.00
CA GLY A 4 16.25 -19.95 20.35
C GLY A 4 15.88 -18.55 19.84
N PHE A 5 14.59 -18.32 19.60
CA PHE A 5 14.06 -17.00 19.27
C PHE A 5 14.14 -16.05 20.48
N ALA A 6 14.16 -14.74 20.22
CA ALA A 6 14.10 -13.73 21.29
C ALA A 6 12.77 -13.80 22.07
N GLU A 7 12.78 -13.52 23.38
CA GLU A 7 11.56 -13.52 24.22
C GLU A 7 10.48 -12.53 23.73
N THR A 8 10.90 -11.47 23.05
CA THR A 8 10.02 -10.47 22.44
C THR A 8 9.52 -10.86 21.05
N ALA A 9 9.98 -11.97 20.49
CA ALA A 9 9.59 -12.41 19.16
C ALA A 9 8.18 -13.00 19.20
N HIS A 10 7.20 -12.24 18.72
CA HIS A 10 5.82 -12.68 18.67
C HIS A 10 5.39 -12.88 17.21
N TRP A 11 4.72 -13.99 16.91
CA TRP A 11 4.25 -14.33 15.55
C TRP A 11 3.35 -13.24 14.92
N ARG A 12 2.67 -12.45 15.76
CA ARG A 12 1.88 -11.27 15.36
C ARG A 12 2.71 -10.20 14.65
N ASP A 13 3.98 -10.06 14.99
CA ASP A 13 4.84 -9.03 14.41
C ASP A 13 5.14 -9.28 12.94
N SER A 14 5.04 -10.53 12.50
CA SER A 14 5.16 -10.92 11.08
C SER A 14 4.07 -10.32 10.18
N ALA A 15 2.96 -9.84 10.74
CA ALA A 15 1.86 -9.24 9.97
C ALA A 15 1.92 -7.70 9.87
N ARG A 16 2.92 -7.05 10.50
CA ARG A 16 3.07 -5.58 10.43
C ARG A 16 3.48 -5.16 9.01
N SER A 17 2.95 -4.05 8.52
CA SER A 17 3.40 -3.49 7.23
C SER A 17 4.86 -3.04 7.35
N ALA A 18 5.67 -3.32 6.33
CA ALA A 18 7.03 -2.79 6.25
C ALA A 18 6.96 -1.28 6.00
N ARG A 19 7.68 -0.51 6.82
CA ARG A 19 7.66 0.96 6.79
C ARG A 19 9.08 1.50 6.83
N PHE A 20 9.30 2.60 6.12
CA PHE A 20 10.49 3.43 6.26
C PHE A 20 10.05 4.76 6.86
N PHE A 21 10.31 4.94 8.17
CA PHE A 21 9.74 6.02 8.97
C PHE A 21 8.20 6.06 8.87
N ILE A 22 7.65 7.15 8.34
CA ILE A 22 6.21 7.36 8.21
C ILE A 22 5.67 6.70 6.94
N VAL A 23 6.51 6.41 5.94
CA VAL A 23 6.09 5.98 4.61
C VAL A 23 6.03 4.46 4.50
N ASP A 24 4.90 3.92 4.01
CA ASP A 24 4.78 2.50 3.67
C ASP A 24 5.78 2.07 2.56
N ALA A 25 6.43 0.91 2.73
CA ALA A 25 7.44 0.42 1.80
C ALA A 25 6.92 0.23 0.36
N ARG A 26 5.61 0.03 0.16
CA ARG A 26 4.99 -0.10 -1.17
C ARG A 26 5.10 1.20 -1.97
N ALA A 27 5.15 2.35 -1.30
CA ALA A 27 5.31 3.65 -1.93
C ALA A 27 6.72 3.88 -2.50
N ALA A 28 7.69 3.00 -2.22
CA ALA A 28 9.05 3.07 -2.74
C ALA A 28 9.19 2.48 -4.16
N PHE A 29 8.17 1.79 -4.70
CA PHE A 29 8.25 1.19 -6.03
C PHE A 29 8.59 2.20 -7.17
N PRO A 30 8.01 3.41 -7.22
CA PRO A 30 8.41 4.44 -8.18
C PRO A 30 9.89 4.83 -8.09
N LEU A 31 10.48 4.78 -6.88
CA LEU A 31 11.89 5.08 -6.69
C LEU A 31 12.77 4.08 -7.43
N PHE A 32 12.40 2.79 -7.41
CA PHE A 32 13.09 1.76 -8.19
C PHE A 32 13.07 2.08 -9.71
N LEU A 33 11.91 2.51 -10.25
CA LEU A 33 11.80 2.90 -11.65
C LEU A 33 12.67 4.12 -11.98
N PHE A 34 12.73 5.12 -11.10
CA PHE A 34 13.60 6.27 -11.26
C PHE A 34 15.08 5.89 -11.28
N LEU A 35 15.50 4.99 -10.38
CA LEU A 35 16.88 4.50 -10.35
C LEU A 35 17.26 3.71 -11.62
N MET A 36 16.30 3.00 -12.22
CA MET A 36 16.52 2.28 -13.47
C MET A 36 16.55 3.20 -14.71
N HIS A 37 15.88 4.35 -14.65
CA HIS A 37 15.78 5.28 -15.75
C HIS A 37 15.83 6.72 -15.24
N ILE A 38 17.02 7.23 -14.92
CA ILE A 38 17.18 8.55 -14.30
C ILE A 38 16.88 9.66 -15.34
N ARG A 39 15.63 10.13 -15.35
CA ARG A 39 15.17 11.30 -16.11
C ARG A 39 14.33 12.21 -15.22
N ILE A 40 14.16 13.46 -15.65
CA ILE A 40 13.32 14.44 -14.93
C ILE A 40 11.89 13.92 -14.79
N TRP A 41 11.32 13.34 -15.85
CA TRP A 41 9.94 12.85 -15.83
C TRP A 41 9.74 11.70 -14.83
N THR A 42 10.71 10.78 -14.72
CA THR A 42 10.69 9.71 -13.70
C THR A 42 10.85 10.28 -12.30
N GLY A 43 11.62 11.36 -12.11
CA GLY A 43 11.70 12.07 -10.83
C GLY A 43 10.36 12.69 -10.44
N ILE A 44 9.68 13.36 -11.38
CA ILE A 44 8.32 13.86 -11.19
C ILE A 44 7.36 12.72 -10.82
N PHE A 45 7.48 11.57 -11.50
CA PHE A 45 6.67 10.39 -11.20
C PHE A 45 6.85 9.87 -9.78
N VAL A 46 8.08 9.88 -9.25
CA VAL A 46 8.35 9.55 -7.83
C VAL A 46 7.63 10.52 -6.90
N LEU A 47 7.78 11.83 -7.13
CA LEU A 47 7.18 12.85 -6.27
C LEU A 47 5.65 12.74 -6.24
N VAL A 48 5.01 12.64 -7.41
CA VAL A 48 3.56 12.48 -7.53
C VAL A 48 3.08 11.22 -6.80
N SER A 49 3.78 10.10 -7.00
CA SER A 49 3.42 8.84 -6.36
C SER A 49 3.61 8.91 -4.84
N ALA A 50 4.69 9.51 -4.36
CA ALA A 50 4.95 9.69 -2.92
C ALA A 50 3.86 10.53 -2.25
N VAL A 51 3.42 11.62 -2.90
CA VAL A 51 2.30 12.43 -2.41
C VAL A 51 1.01 11.63 -2.40
N LEU A 52 0.69 10.91 -3.48
CA LEU A 52 -0.52 10.09 -3.57
C LEU A 52 -0.58 9.01 -2.48
N PHE A 53 0.50 8.25 -2.30
CA PHE A 53 0.56 7.23 -1.25
C PHE A 53 0.55 7.84 0.16
N GLY A 54 1.20 8.99 0.35
CA GLY A 54 1.14 9.74 1.61
C GLY A 54 -0.27 10.19 1.97
N ILE A 55 -1.05 10.65 1.00
CA ILE A 55 -2.47 11.01 1.21
C ILE A 55 -3.29 9.78 1.56
N ILE A 56 -3.14 8.68 0.81
CA ILE A 56 -3.86 7.42 1.07
C ILE A 56 -3.58 6.92 2.50
N GLU A 57 -2.31 6.92 2.88
CA GLU A 57 -1.86 6.49 4.22
C GLU A 57 -2.35 7.43 5.32
N HIS A 58 -2.37 8.75 5.07
CA HIS A 58 -2.90 9.74 6.02
C HIS A 58 -4.38 9.47 6.37
N TYR A 59 -5.17 9.02 5.41
CA TYR A 59 -6.57 8.61 5.63
C TYR A 59 -6.71 7.18 6.19
N GLY A 60 -5.60 6.49 6.49
CA GLY A 60 -5.59 5.13 7.04
C GLY A 60 -5.93 4.04 6.02
N PHE A 61 -5.92 4.36 4.72
CA PHE A 61 -6.14 3.36 3.68
C PHE A 61 -4.86 2.56 3.42
N THR A 62 -5.03 1.25 3.24
CA THR A 62 -4.03 0.43 2.53
C THR A 62 -4.34 0.43 1.04
N VAL A 63 -3.35 0.18 0.18
CA VAL A 63 -3.53 0.14 -1.28
C VAL A 63 -4.71 -0.76 -1.71
N PRO A 64 -4.88 -2.01 -1.19
CA PRO A 64 -6.03 -2.84 -1.56
C PRO A 64 -7.37 -2.29 -1.07
N VAL A 65 -7.42 -1.60 0.08
CA VAL A 65 -8.64 -0.97 0.57
C VAL A 65 -8.99 0.25 -0.28
N PHE A 66 -7.99 1.05 -0.66
CA PHE A 66 -8.17 2.19 -1.57
C PHE A 66 -8.71 1.75 -2.93
N LEU A 67 -8.18 0.67 -3.52
CA LEU A 67 -8.71 0.11 -4.77
C LEU A 67 -10.15 -0.40 -4.63
N ARG A 68 -10.50 -1.02 -3.49
CA ARG A 68 -11.89 -1.42 -3.20
C ARG A 68 -12.82 -0.22 -3.05
N TRP A 69 -12.32 0.86 -2.44
CA TRP A 69 -13.04 2.12 -2.30
C TRP A 69 -13.28 2.76 -3.68
N ILE A 70 -12.26 2.87 -4.53
CA ILE A 70 -12.40 3.35 -5.92
C ILE A 70 -13.44 2.52 -6.67
N ARG A 71 -13.32 1.18 -6.62
CA ARG A 71 -14.27 0.30 -7.31
C ARG A 71 -15.70 0.52 -6.82
N SER A 72 -15.89 0.68 -5.51
CA SER A 72 -17.21 0.92 -4.92
C SER A 72 -17.75 2.30 -5.27
N PHE A 73 -16.87 3.30 -5.37
CA PHE A 73 -17.20 4.65 -5.79
C PHE A 73 -17.65 4.68 -7.27
N LEU A 74 -16.90 4.03 -8.16
CA LEU A 74 -17.23 3.93 -9.59
C LEU A 74 -18.49 3.11 -9.87
N ALA A 75 -18.80 2.11 -9.03
CA ALA A 75 -20.03 1.32 -9.14
C ALA A 75 -21.31 2.12 -8.83
N GLY A 76 -21.20 3.31 -8.23
CA GLY A 76 -22.34 4.14 -7.88
C GLY A 76 -23.16 3.63 -6.68
N SER A 77 -24.35 4.21 -6.48
CA SER A 77 -25.23 3.92 -5.34
C SER A 77 -25.98 2.59 -5.45
N LEU A 78 -26.15 2.07 -6.67
CA LEU A 78 -26.88 0.84 -6.94
C LEU A 78 -25.99 -0.38 -6.68
N LYS A 79 -26.19 -1.01 -5.52
CA LYS A 79 -25.59 -2.30 -5.19
C LYS A 79 -26.60 -3.39 -5.50
N SER A 80 -26.30 -4.26 -6.47
CA SER A 80 -27.13 -5.44 -6.73
C SER A 80 -27.14 -6.32 -5.49
N SER A 81 -28.32 -6.49 -4.89
CA SER A 81 -28.55 -7.41 -3.77
C SER A 81 -28.92 -8.81 -4.24
N GLN A 82 -28.71 -9.13 -5.52
CA GLN A 82 -29.00 -10.47 -6.03
C GLN A 82 -28.01 -11.45 -5.41
N PRO A 83 -28.50 -12.46 -4.68
CA PRO A 83 -27.64 -13.49 -4.14
C PRO A 83 -27.06 -14.34 -5.27
N TRP A 84 -25.84 -14.85 -5.10
CA TRP A 84 -25.12 -15.59 -6.15
C TRP A 84 -25.74 -16.94 -6.52
N TRP A 85 -26.72 -17.41 -5.74
CA TRP A 85 -27.35 -18.73 -5.86
C TRP A 85 -28.73 -18.70 -6.53
N ARG A 86 -29.16 -17.55 -7.06
CA ARG A 86 -30.32 -17.43 -7.94
C ARG A 86 -29.88 -17.44 -9.39
#